data_AF-A0A7S2W8W0-F1
#
_entry.id   AF-A0A7S2W8W0-F1
#
_cell.length_a   1.000
_cell.length_b   1.000
_cell.length_c   1.000
_cell.angle_alpha   90.00
_cell.angle_beta   90.00
_cell.angle_gamma   90.00
#
_symmetry.space_group_name_H-M   'P 1'
#
loop_
_entity.id
_entity.type
_entity.pdbx_description
1 polymer ?
#
loop_
_entity_poly.entity_id
_entity_poly.type
_entity_poly.pdbx_seq_one_letter_code
_entity_poly.pdbx_strand_id
1 'polypeptide(L)'
;MSVVASPRATKNTDLMSGKYDYIQAYRTTEVPTLERKLGRENVEILPLEGLNGAVKLGYSQVLFATQESLEEDSKREIVRNFLEATFTGWHMAIRDHKEAAHHVHQAQARLHHILQDEDNDHWDSSEEYTIQSVGLCCDYVKETFQGDKYGVIDPNRWKDATSWLLHQDPKSSPKQVSSSELFGLDANVWQPSPQLLSGNELARNMLQDVRQSALQFETNFGGRKPSLAVITVGNLTRYTDGKRRLQVYSNDENSWFHKTNVGQANNIAVKEIHLPEATTENELLSHLYNLQHKDNVDGIQLMWPLPPHINPSKMYKAISIDRDVDGAHYIGELELGSSSSSPEMLPPVTPMAVLKLMDHYGISVENKNVCVVGRSRIVGSPLAHMLRERDAIVTVAHSKVPADKLESLVKNSDIVIACAGSPGSLKTEWFDKKKAGSSDDDEKIIIHVGTTFDKEKDTLLTDLDDYDNLSLQVRYSPVPGGIGPLSVAQLFQNVVKAAWNRETSSPES
;
A
#
# COMPACT_ATOMS: atom_id res chain seq x y z
N MET A 1 16.31 36.91 -6.63
CA MET A 1 15.31 36.18 -7.43
C MET A 1 13.97 36.86 -7.21
N SER A 2 13.34 37.42 -8.24
CA SER A 2 11.99 37.96 -8.14
C SER A 2 11.01 36.93 -8.69
N VAL A 3 10.08 36.47 -7.86
CA VAL A 3 9.01 35.57 -8.30
C VAL A 3 7.89 36.41 -8.90
N VAL A 4 7.55 36.15 -10.16
CA VAL A 4 6.50 36.87 -10.90
C VAL A 4 5.50 35.86 -11.44
N ALA A 5 4.21 36.24 -11.44
CA ALA A 5 3.18 35.41 -12.04
C ALA A 5 3.28 35.49 -13.57
N SER A 6 3.37 34.34 -14.24
CA SER A 6 3.36 34.24 -15.70
C SER A 6 2.09 33.53 -16.19
N PRO A 7 1.42 34.01 -17.25
CA PRO A 7 0.30 33.29 -17.85
C PRO A 7 0.72 31.89 -18.30
N ARG A 8 -0.10 30.86 -17.97
CA ARG A 8 0.18 29.45 -18.32
C ARG A 8 0.44 29.26 -19.82
N ALA A 9 -0.34 29.93 -20.67
CA ALA A 9 -0.24 29.82 -22.13
C ALA A 9 1.11 30.29 -22.69
N THR A 10 1.77 31.28 -22.06
CA THR A 10 3.03 31.84 -22.57
C THR A 10 4.25 31.34 -21.80
N LYS A 11 4.06 30.73 -20.63
CA LYS A 11 5.11 30.32 -19.70
C LYS A 11 6.26 29.54 -20.33
N ASN A 12 5.97 28.54 -21.14
CA ASN A 12 7.00 27.76 -21.82
C ASN A 12 7.71 28.61 -22.89
N THR A 13 6.97 29.36 -23.69
CA THR A 13 7.54 30.24 -24.73
C THR A 13 8.38 31.39 -24.12
N ASP A 14 7.98 31.90 -22.96
CA ASP A 14 8.68 32.91 -22.19
C ASP A 14 10.00 32.35 -21.61
N LEU A 15 10.00 31.09 -21.13
CA LEU A 15 11.25 30.40 -20.76
C LEU A 15 12.16 30.25 -21.99
N MET A 16 11.62 29.76 -23.12
CA MET A 16 12.40 29.51 -24.34
C MET A 16 12.98 30.79 -24.96
N SER A 17 12.31 31.93 -24.76
CA SER A 17 12.79 33.24 -25.25
C SER A 17 13.79 33.91 -24.31
N GLY A 18 14.10 33.30 -23.16
CA GLY A 18 14.99 33.88 -22.15
C GLY A 18 14.36 35.01 -21.35
N LYS A 19 13.03 35.18 -21.43
CA LYS A 19 12.30 36.18 -20.63
C LYS A 19 12.30 35.83 -19.14
N TYR A 20 12.36 34.54 -18.82
CA TYR A 20 12.55 34.05 -17.46
C TYR A 20 13.72 33.08 -17.41
N ASP A 21 14.52 33.13 -16.35
CA ASP A 21 15.62 32.19 -16.10
C ASP A 21 15.10 30.83 -15.62
N TYR A 22 13.95 30.82 -14.92
CA TYR A 22 13.33 29.63 -14.35
C TYR A 22 11.80 29.74 -14.40
N ILE A 23 11.12 28.61 -14.51
CA ILE A 23 9.67 28.51 -14.34
C ILE A 23 9.34 27.40 -13.33
N GLN A 24 8.28 27.58 -12.55
CA GLN A 24 7.70 26.50 -11.76
C GLN A 24 6.92 25.59 -12.71
N ALA A 25 7.31 24.34 -12.95
CA ALA A 25 6.56 23.44 -13.83
C ALA A 25 5.73 22.40 -13.05
N TYR A 26 4.56 22.02 -13.58
CA TYR A 26 3.86 20.82 -13.12
C TYR A 26 4.55 19.56 -13.67
N ARG A 27 4.91 18.63 -12.78
CA ARG A 27 5.75 17.46 -13.11
C ARG A 27 5.17 16.56 -14.20
N THR A 28 3.87 16.48 -14.33
CA THR A 28 3.14 15.46 -15.09
C THR A 28 2.86 15.81 -16.54
N THR A 29 2.69 17.10 -16.87
CA THR A 29 2.38 17.56 -18.24
C THR A 29 3.35 18.62 -18.74
N GLU A 30 3.71 19.58 -17.89
CA GLU A 30 4.60 20.67 -18.30
C GLU A 30 6.05 20.20 -18.46
N VAL A 31 6.55 19.31 -17.59
CA VAL A 31 7.91 18.77 -17.68
C VAL A 31 8.15 17.94 -18.95
N PRO A 32 7.32 16.92 -19.31
CA PRO A 32 7.46 16.21 -20.59
C PRO A 32 7.44 17.13 -21.80
N THR A 33 6.58 18.15 -21.78
CA THR A 33 6.50 19.17 -22.84
C THR A 33 7.80 19.96 -22.95
N LEU A 34 8.40 20.35 -21.83
CA LEU A 34 9.68 21.06 -21.79
C LEU A 34 10.83 20.17 -22.26
N GLU A 35 10.91 18.92 -21.79
CA GLU A 35 11.93 17.95 -22.20
C GLU A 35 11.93 17.73 -23.72
N ARG A 36 10.76 17.66 -24.35
CA ARG A 36 10.65 17.54 -25.81
C ARG A 36 11.08 18.82 -26.53
N LYS A 37 10.70 19.99 -26.01
CA LYS A 37 11.01 21.28 -26.65
C LYS A 37 12.48 21.70 -26.49
N LEU A 38 13.10 21.39 -25.35
CA LEU A 38 14.49 21.72 -25.03
C LEU A 38 15.47 20.60 -25.40
N GLY A 39 15.00 19.38 -25.61
CA GLY A 39 15.82 18.18 -25.64
C GLY A 39 16.07 17.67 -24.21
N ARG A 40 15.92 16.35 -24.00
CA ARG A 40 15.89 15.71 -22.66
C ARG A 40 17.08 16.06 -21.76
N GLU A 41 18.25 16.34 -22.33
CA GLU A 41 19.48 16.67 -21.58
C GLU A 41 19.52 18.10 -21.06
N ASN A 42 18.61 18.97 -21.52
CA ASN A 42 18.63 20.41 -21.25
C ASN A 42 17.61 20.86 -20.19
N VAL A 43 16.95 19.91 -19.50
CA VAL A 43 15.96 20.20 -18.46
C VAL A 43 16.48 19.76 -17.10
N GLU A 44 16.89 20.72 -16.28
CA GLU A 44 17.22 20.50 -14.87
C GLU A 44 15.97 20.74 -14.00
N ILE A 45 15.56 19.73 -13.24
CA ILE A 45 14.39 19.82 -12.35
C ILE A 45 14.89 19.95 -10.92
N LEU A 46 14.69 21.12 -10.33
CA LEU A 46 14.92 21.35 -8.91
C LEU A 46 13.57 21.21 -8.17
N PRO A 47 13.37 20.14 -7.37
CA PRO A 47 12.17 20.00 -6.57
C PRO A 47 12.09 21.15 -5.56
N LEU A 48 11.05 21.97 -5.66
CA LEU A 48 10.77 23.02 -4.68
C LEU A 48 10.15 22.37 -3.44
N GLU A 49 10.98 22.02 -2.46
CA GLU A 49 10.49 21.72 -1.12
C GLU A 49 9.96 23.00 -0.46
N GLY A 50 8.69 23.01 -0.05
CA GLY A 50 8.26 23.87 1.05
C GLY A 50 7.95 25.34 0.75
N LEU A 51 7.31 25.68 -0.38
CA LEU A 51 6.76 27.05 -0.53
C LEU A 51 5.40 27.29 0.12
N ASN A 52 4.83 26.31 0.82
CA ASN A 52 3.87 26.49 1.92
C ASN A 52 3.67 25.14 2.60
N GLY A 53 4.01 25.01 3.89
CA GLY A 53 3.93 23.76 4.67
C GLY A 53 2.53 23.11 4.79
N ALA A 54 1.52 23.61 4.07
CA ALA A 54 0.17 23.08 3.99
C ALA A 54 -0.24 22.58 2.58
N VAL A 55 0.44 22.97 1.50
CA VAL A 55 0.03 22.58 0.14
C VAL A 55 0.95 21.49 -0.39
N LYS A 56 0.58 20.25 -0.08
CA LYS A 56 1.01 19.07 -0.84
C LYS A 56 0.25 19.15 -2.16
N LEU A 57 0.92 19.54 -3.25
CA LEU A 57 0.34 19.63 -4.60
C LEU A 57 -0.04 18.23 -5.10
N GLY A 58 -1.14 17.71 -4.58
CA GLY A 58 -1.84 16.56 -5.11
C GLY A 58 -2.49 16.89 -6.44
N TYR A 59 -2.53 15.91 -7.34
CA TYR A 59 -3.51 15.86 -8.41
C TYR A 59 -4.92 15.66 -7.79
N SER A 60 -5.40 16.64 -7.04
CA SER A 60 -6.82 16.73 -6.73
C SER A 60 -7.49 17.31 -7.97
N GLN A 61 -8.01 16.45 -8.84
CA GLN A 61 -9.03 16.89 -9.79
C GLN A 61 -10.25 17.27 -8.96
N VAL A 62 -10.37 18.57 -8.68
CA VAL A 62 -11.54 19.12 -8.00
C VAL A 62 -12.63 19.25 -9.06
N LEU A 63 -13.59 18.33 -9.03
CA LEU A 63 -14.75 18.39 -9.91
C LEU A 63 -15.76 19.38 -9.30
N PHE A 64 -15.99 20.50 -9.99
CA PHE A 64 -17.07 21.42 -9.66
C PHE A 64 -18.29 21.04 -10.49
N ALA A 65 -19.28 20.42 -9.85
CA ALA A 65 -20.61 20.23 -10.42
C ALA A 65 -21.57 21.23 -9.77
N THR A 66 -22.45 21.85 -10.57
CA THR A 66 -23.54 22.65 -10.01
C THR A 66 -24.53 21.74 -9.30
N GLN A 67 -25.24 22.25 -8.28
CA GLN A 67 -26.29 21.49 -7.59
C GLN A 67 -27.34 20.93 -8.57
N GLU A 68 -27.73 21.75 -9.56
CA GLU A 68 -28.62 21.35 -10.66
C GLU A 68 -28.06 20.17 -11.49
N SER A 69 -26.74 20.06 -11.65
CA SER A 69 -26.09 18.93 -12.33
C SER A 69 -26.08 17.65 -11.49
N LEU A 70 -26.26 17.76 -10.17
CA LEU A 70 -26.36 16.62 -9.26
C LEU A 70 -27.80 16.18 -9.00
N GLU A 71 -28.78 17.03 -9.32
CA GLU A 71 -30.22 16.76 -9.24
C GLU A 71 -30.77 16.09 -10.52
N GLU A 72 -30.13 16.30 -11.67
CA GLU A 72 -30.50 15.66 -12.93
C GLU A 72 -29.76 14.31 -13.12
N ASP A 73 -30.50 13.20 -13.19
CA ASP A 73 -29.94 11.84 -13.26
C ASP A 73 -28.90 11.65 -14.38
N SER A 74 -29.15 12.24 -15.56
CA SER A 74 -28.27 12.17 -16.73
C SER A 74 -26.90 12.80 -16.49
N LYS A 75 -26.86 13.95 -15.81
CA LYS A 75 -25.63 14.70 -15.48
C LYS A 75 -24.92 14.09 -14.27
N ARG A 76 -25.69 13.62 -13.28
CA ARG A 76 -25.18 12.84 -12.14
C ARG A 76 -24.46 11.58 -12.63
N GLU A 77 -25.00 10.88 -13.61
CA GLU A 77 -24.37 9.70 -14.22
C GLU A 77 -23.05 10.04 -14.92
N ILE A 78 -22.97 11.16 -15.66
CA ILE A 78 -21.72 11.61 -16.29
C ILE A 78 -20.63 11.87 -15.23
N VAL A 79 -20.98 12.56 -14.15
CA VAL A 79 -20.07 12.83 -13.03
C VAL A 79 -19.59 11.53 -12.38
N ARG A 80 -20.51 10.59 -12.11
CA ARG A 80 -20.18 9.27 -11.57
C ARG A 80 -19.23 8.50 -12.49
N ASN A 81 -19.52 8.44 -13.79
CA ASN A 81 -18.70 7.74 -14.77
C ASN A 81 -17.30 8.35 -14.89
N PHE A 82 -17.19 9.68 -14.81
CA PHE A 82 -15.90 10.37 -14.78
C PHE A 82 -15.09 9.99 -13.53
N LEU A 83 -15.72 10.00 -12.34
CA LEU A 83 -15.07 9.64 -11.08
C LEU A 83 -14.65 8.16 -11.07
N GLU A 84 -15.51 7.26 -11.57
CA GLU A 84 -15.20 5.84 -11.70
C GLU A 84 -14.07 5.57 -12.70
N ALA A 85 -14.08 6.24 -13.86
CA ALA A 85 -12.99 6.15 -14.83
C ALA A 85 -11.67 6.71 -14.27
N THR A 86 -11.74 7.77 -13.47
CA THR A 86 -10.57 8.36 -12.80
C THR A 86 -10.01 7.41 -11.76
N PHE A 87 -10.86 6.86 -10.90
CA PHE A 87 -10.46 5.90 -9.87
C PHE A 87 -9.90 4.60 -10.47
N THR A 88 -10.60 4.03 -11.45
CA THR A 88 -10.16 2.84 -12.18
C THR A 88 -8.86 3.13 -12.91
N GLY A 89 -8.75 4.29 -13.56
CA GLY A 89 -7.54 4.76 -14.22
C GLY A 89 -6.35 4.84 -13.27
N TRP A 90 -6.51 5.41 -12.07
CA TRP A 90 -5.44 5.45 -11.06
C TRP A 90 -5.09 4.06 -10.51
N HIS A 91 -6.09 3.23 -10.23
CA HIS A 91 -5.88 1.86 -9.76
C HIS A 91 -5.14 1.01 -10.81
N MET A 92 -5.53 1.13 -12.08
CA MET A 92 -4.85 0.50 -13.22
C MET A 92 -3.45 1.08 -13.41
N ALA A 93 -3.27 2.40 -13.31
CA ALA A 93 -1.97 3.01 -13.56
C ALA A 93 -0.89 2.56 -12.55
N ILE A 94 -1.28 2.30 -11.29
CA ILE A 94 -0.39 1.70 -10.28
C ILE A 94 -0.03 0.24 -10.63
N ARG A 95 -0.89 -0.49 -11.34
CA ARG A 95 -0.71 -1.92 -11.70
C ARG A 95 -0.02 -2.13 -13.05
N ASP A 96 -0.40 -1.32 -14.04
CA ASP A 96 0.07 -1.29 -15.42
C ASP A 96 -0.20 0.12 -16.03
N HIS A 97 0.79 1.01 -15.92
CA HIS A 97 0.69 2.37 -16.45
C HIS A 97 0.61 2.44 -17.99
N LYS A 98 1.06 1.40 -18.71
CA LYS A 98 0.96 1.35 -20.18
C LYS A 98 -0.46 1.03 -20.59
N GLU A 99 -1.07 0.05 -19.93
CA GLU A 99 -2.48 -0.27 -20.13
C GLU A 99 -3.36 0.92 -19.74
N ALA A 100 -3.07 1.59 -18.62
CA ALA A 100 -3.77 2.81 -18.24
C ALA A 100 -3.65 3.91 -19.33
N ALA A 101 -2.45 4.11 -19.89
CA ALA A 101 -2.26 5.04 -21.01
C ALA A 101 -3.04 4.63 -22.27
N HIS A 102 -3.13 3.33 -22.56
CA HIS A 102 -3.96 2.81 -23.65
C HIS A 102 -5.45 3.12 -23.43
N HIS A 103 -5.96 2.96 -22.21
CA HIS A 103 -7.32 3.35 -21.85
C HIS A 103 -7.56 4.86 -22.00
N VAL A 104 -6.59 5.69 -21.60
CA VAL A 104 -6.65 7.14 -21.82
C VAL A 104 -6.73 7.45 -23.32
N HIS A 105 -5.94 6.79 -24.16
CA HIS A 105 -6.02 6.97 -25.62
C HIS A 105 -7.35 6.53 -26.23
N GLN A 106 -7.89 5.40 -25.80
CA GLN A 106 -9.22 4.97 -26.24
C GLN A 106 -10.31 5.96 -25.82
N ALA A 107 -10.22 6.50 -24.60
CA ALA A 107 -11.14 7.53 -24.12
C ALA A 107 -11.01 8.82 -24.95
N GLN A 108 -9.79 9.27 -25.24
CA GLN A 108 -9.54 10.43 -26.12
C GLN A 108 -10.16 10.22 -27.51
N ALA A 109 -9.96 9.06 -28.14
CA ALA A 109 -10.53 8.77 -29.45
C ALA A 109 -12.08 8.82 -29.44
N ARG A 110 -12.70 8.36 -28.35
CA ARG A 110 -14.15 8.44 -28.15
C ARG A 110 -14.62 9.87 -27.86
N LEU A 111 -13.85 10.69 -27.16
CA LEU A 111 -14.22 12.04 -26.76
C LEU A 111 -13.81 13.12 -27.78
N HIS A 112 -13.03 12.77 -28.80
CA HIS A 112 -12.49 13.69 -29.81
C HIS A 112 -13.56 14.51 -30.53
N HIS A 113 -14.79 14.01 -30.65
CA HIS A 113 -15.90 14.73 -31.29
C HIS A 113 -16.72 15.60 -30.32
N ILE A 114 -16.50 15.45 -29.01
CA ILE A 114 -17.23 16.15 -27.94
C ILE A 114 -16.39 17.28 -27.34
N LEU A 115 -15.07 17.08 -27.22
CA LEU A 115 -14.12 18.01 -26.61
C LEU A 115 -13.37 18.87 -27.64
N GLN A 116 -13.99 19.19 -28.79
CA GLN A 116 -13.41 20.08 -29.80
C GLN A 116 -13.39 21.54 -29.32
N ASP A 117 -12.58 21.81 -28.30
CA ASP A 117 -12.19 23.15 -27.92
C ASP A 117 -10.74 23.33 -28.37
N GLU A 118 -10.53 24.09 -29.44
CA GLU A 118 -9.26 24.24 -30.16
C GLU A 118 -8.13 24.85 -29.30
N ASP A 119 -8.42 25.24 -28.06
CA ASP A 119 -7.47 25.87 -27.12
C ASP A 119 -7.04 24.98 -25.93
N ASN A 120 -7.49 23.73 -25.83
CA ASN A 120 -7.17 22.86 -24.68
C ASN A 120 -5.82 22.13 -24.82
N ASP A 121 -4.77 22.66 -24.16
CA ASP A 121 -3.40 22.11 -24.06
C ASP A 121 -3.26 20.73 -23.37
N HIS A 122 -4.38 20.16 -22.92
CA HIS A 122 -4.35 19.13 -21.88
C HIS A 122 -3.96 17.73 -22.40
N TRP A 123 -3.99 17.51 -23.71
CA TRP A 123 -3.82 16.18 -24.30
C TRP A 123 -2.93 16.25 -25.55
N ASP A 124 -1.72 15.71 -25.46
CA ASP A 124 -0.87 15.44 -26.63
C ASP A 124 -1.42 14.22 -27.37
N SER A 125 -1.35 14.25 -28.70
CA SER A 125 -1.91 13.18 -29.54
C SER A 125 -1.02 11.94 -29.63
N SER A 126 0.18 11.94 -29.05
CA SER A 126 1.11 10.80 -29.11
C SER A 126 0.94 9.81 -27.95
N GLU A 127 0.93 8.52 -28.30
CA GLU A 127 0.95 7.38 -27.36
C GLU A 127 2.10 7.46 -26.36
N GLU A 128 3.28 7.84 -26.85
CA GLU A 128 4.47 8.01 -26.03
C GLU A 128 4.31 9.13 -24.97
N TYR A 129 3.61 10.23 -25.29
CA TYR A 129 3.39 11.31 -24.32
C TYR A 129 2.43 10.90 -23.23
N THR A 130 1.34 10.22 -23.59
CA THR A 130 0.36 9.74 -22.62
C THR A 130 0.98 8.70 -21.70
N ILE A 131 1.79 7.77 -22.23
CA ILE A 131 2.57 6.83 -21.42
C ILE A 131 3.48 7.59 -20.45
N GLN A 132 4.22 8.60 -20.92
CA GLN A 132 5.11 9.41 -20.06
C GLN A 132 4.33 10.17 -18.98
N SER A 133 3.22 10.81 -19.34
CA SER A 133 2.40 11.63 -18.43
C SER A 133 1.70 10.77 -17.37
N VAL A 134 1.11 9.64 -17.78
CA VAL A 134 0.54 8.65 -16.86
C VAL A 134 1.63 8.06 -15.96
N GLY A 135 2.81 7.79 -16.49
CA GLY A 135 3.97 7.35 -15.71
C GLY A 135 4.37 8.32 -14.60
N LEU A 136 4.48 9.62 -14.91
CA LEU A 136 4.83 10.65 -13.92
C LEU A 136 3.73 10.84 -12.86
N CYS A 137 2.46 10.75 -13.26
CA CYS A 137 1.33 10.69 -12.35
C CYS A 137 1.46 9.50 -11.38
N CYS A 138 1.80 8.31 -11.88
CA CYS A 138 2.04 7.13 -11.06
C CYS A 138 3.20 7.35 -10.09
N ASP A 139 4.30 7.91 -10.54
CA ASP A 139 5.48 8.14 -9.69
C ASP A 139 5.14 9.08 -8.53
N TYR A 140 4.38 10.14 -8.78
CA TYR A 140 3.89 11.03 -7.72
C TYR A 140 2.96 10.32 -6.72
N VAL A 141 2.05 9.47 -7.21
CA VAL A 141 1.16 8.65 -6.39
C VAL A 141 1.95 7.69 -5.49
N LYS A 142 2.97 7.03 -6.05
CA LYS A 142 3.87 6.13 -5.33
C LYS A 142 4.67 6.89 -4.28
N GLU A 143 5.31 8.00 -4.66
CA GLU A 143 6.11 8.86 -3.79
C GLU A 143 5.31 9.36 -2.59
N THR A 144 4.13 9.92 -2.84
CA THR A 144 3.28 10.48 -1.76
C THR A 144 2.44 9.44 -1.03
N PHE A 145 2.48 8.19 -1.52
CA PHE A 145 1.72 7.07 -1.02
C PHE A 145 0.23 7.39 -0.90
N GLN A 146 -0.33 8.09 -1.89
CA GLN A 146 -1.70 8.63 -1.86
C GLN A 146 -2.56 8.08 -3.00
N GLY A 147 -2.22 6.92 -3.58
CA GLY A 147 -2.96 6.36 -4.74
C GLY A 147 -4.39 5.95 -4.46
N ASP A 148 -4.71 5.67 -3.21
CA ASP A 148 -6.05 5.49 -2.68
C ASP A 148 -6.76 6.82 -2.36
N LYS A 149 -6.02 7.94 -2.26
CA LYS A 149 -6.56 9.30 -2.13
C LYS A 149 -6.69 10.00 -3.47
N TYR A 150 -5.86 9.69 -4.45
CA TYR A 150 -5.95 10.27 -5.79
C TYR A 150 -6.97 9.46 -6.58
N GLY A 151 -8.16 10.05 -6.74
CA GLY A 151 -9.39 9.37 -7.15
C GLY A 151 -10.46 9.30 -6.06
N VAL A 152 -10.12 9.62 -4.81
CA VAL A 152 -11.08 9.70 -3.69
C VAL A 152 -10.94 11.08 -3.06
N ILE A 153 -11.98 11.91 -3.17
CA ILE A 153 -12.00 13.18 -2.44
C ILE A 153 -12.01 12.86 -0.95
N ASP A 154 -10.85 13.02 -0.29
CA ASP A 154 -10.68 12.90 1.17
C ASP A 154 -11.70 13.84 1.84
N PRO A 155 -12.74 13.31 2.50
CA PRO A 155 -13.86 14.14 2.98
C PRO A 155 -13.41 15.19 4.00
N ASN A 156 -12.34 14.91 4.76
CA ASN A 156 -11.81 15.84 5.75
C ASN A 156 -11.01 16.96 5.08
N ARG A 157 -10.11 16.63 4.14
CA ARG A 157 -9.40 17.67 3.37
C ARG A 157 -10.34 18.51 2.52
N TRP A 158 -11.40 17.91 2.00
CA TRP A 158 -12.42 18.63 1.26
C TRP A 158 -13.22 19.57 2.16
N LYS A 159 -13.59 19.13 3.38
CA LYS A 159 -14.20 20.00 4.38
C LYS A 159 -13.28 21.14 4.79
N ASP A 160 -11.99 20.90 4.93
CA ASP A 160 -10.99 21.94 5.23
C ASP A 160 -10.88 22.96 4.09
N ALA A 161 -10.79 22.48 2.84
CA ALA A 161 -10.77 23.32 1.65
C ALA A 161 -12.07 24.11 1.47
N THR A 162 -13.22 23.48 1.73
CA THR A 162 -14.55 24.09 1.69
C THR A 162 -14.70 25.17 2.77
N SER A 163 -14.25 24.88 3.99
CA SER A 163 -14.24 25.86 5.09
C SER A 163 -13.33 27.05 4.75
N TRP A 164 -12.16 26.79 4.15
CA TRP A 164 -11.27 27.84 3.67
C TRP A 164 -11.89 28.69 2.55
N LEU A 165 -12.55 28.07 1.56
CA LEU A 165 -13.25 28.74 0.46
C LEU A 165 -14.43 29.59 0.95
N LEU A 166 -15.18 29.09 1.94
CA LEU A 166 -16.34 29.77 2.52
C LEU A 166 -15.97 30.83 3.58
N HIS A 167 -14.72 30.89 4.03
CA HIS A 167 -14.24 31.82 5.05
C HIS A 167 -13.16 32.78 4.54
N GLN A 168 -13.38 33.36 3.35
CA GLN A 168 -12.49 34.42 2.83
C GLN A 168 -12.63 35.79 3.51
N ASP A 169 -13.49 35.97 4.53
CA ASP A 169 -13.54 37.21 5.31
C ASP A 169 -13.22 36.96 6.81
N PRO A 170 -12.03 37.39 7.28
CA PRO A 170 -11.60 37.28 8.69
C PRO A 170 -12.52 37.97 9.70
N LYS A 171 -13.50 38.78 9.25
CA LYS A 171 -14.45 39.52 10.11
C LYS A 171 -15.84 38.92 10.16
N SER A 172 -16.13 37.86 9.42
CA SER A 172 -17.46 37.26 9.38
C SER A 172 -17.60 36.14 10.42
N SER A 173 -18.55 36.30 11.35
CA SER A 173 -18.91 35.25 12.32
C SER A 173 -19.38 33.98 11.59
N PRO A 174 -19.06 32.78 12.10
CA PRO A 174 -19.44 31.53 11.44
C PRO A 174 -20.96 31.44 11.35
N LYS A 175 -21.49 31.49 10.12
CA LYS A 175 -22.86 31.05 9.87
C LYS A 175 -22.91 29.55 10.14
N GLN A 176 -23.77 29.12 11.06
CA GLN A 176 -24.11 27.71 11.19
C GLN A 176 -24.71 27.22 9.87
N VAL A 177 -23.90 26.54 9.07
CA VAL A 177 -24.37 25.80 7.91
C VAL A 177 -24.82 24.43 8.42
N SER A 178 -26.07 24.06 8.11
CA SER A 178 -26.62 22.78 8.52
C SER A 178 -25.89 21.63 7.81
N SER A 179 -25.79 20.47 8.45
CA SER A 179 -25.01 19.31 7.98
C SER A 179 -25.44 18.74 6.62
N SER A 180 -26.58 19.18 6.05
CA SER A 180 -27.08 18.78 4.73
C SER A 180 -26.65 19.70 3.59
N GLU A 181 -25.99 20.83 3.86
CA GLU A 181 -25.54 21.81 2.86
C GLU A 181 -24.00 21.87 2.73
N LEU A 182 -23.32 20.77 3.08
CA LEU A 182 -21.89 20.64 2.86
C LEU A 182 -21.63 20.37 1.38
N PHE A 183 -21.00 21.33 0.69
CA PHE A 183 -20.23 21.02 -0.52
C PHE A 183 -19.24 19.90 -0.15
N GLY A 184 -19.48 18.72 -0.71
CA GLY A 184 -18.76 17.46 -0.49
C GLY A 184 -19.01 16.58 -1.70
N LEU A 185 -18.20 15.55 -1.92
CA LEU A 185 -18.73 14.42 -2.69
C LEU A 185 -19.98 13.96 -1.95
N ASP A 186 -21.13 14.19 -2.55
CA ASP A 186 -22.32 13.46 -2.17
C ASP A 186 -21.95 11.99 -2.30
N ALA A 187 -21.89 11.28 -1.17
CA ALA A 187 -21.67 9.84 -1.12
C ALA A 187 -22.64 9.07 -2.04
N ASN A 188 -23.79 9.67 -2.36
CA ASN A 188 -24.77 9.14 -3.30
C ASN A 188 -24.38 9.36 -4.78
N VAL A 189 -23.37 10.19 -5.08
CA VAL A 189 -22.86 10.41 -6.44
C VAL A 189 -21.80 9.36 -6.79
N TRP A 190 -20.80 9.15 -5.94
CA TRP A 190 -19.78 8.11 -6.14
C TRP A 190 -19.01 7.78 -4.86
N GLN A 191 -18.69 6.50 -4.68
CA GLN A 191 -17.73 5.99 -3.70
C GLN A 191 -16.88 4.89 -4.36
N PRO A 192 -15.65 4.63 -3.88
CA PRO A 192 -14.91 3.43 -4.26
C PRO A 192 -15.79 2.19 -4.09
N SER A 193 -15.60 1.19 -4.96
CA SER A 193 -16.38 -0.04 -4.87
C SER A 193 -16.34 -0.58 -3.43
N PRO A 194 -17.50 -0.85 -2.80
CA PRO A 194 -17.55 -1.42 -1.44
C PRO A 194 -16.87 -2.80 -1.38
N GLN A 195 -16.61 -3.40 -2.55
CA GLN A 195 -15.85 -4.63 -2.71
C GLN A 195 -14.38 -4.49 -2.29
N LEU A 196 -13.79 -3.30 -2.42
CA LEU A 196 -12.35 -3.12 -2.30
C LEU A 196 -11.90 -3.04 -0.84
N LEU A 197 -10.96 -3.91 -0.46
CA LEU A 197 -10.31 -3.95 0.85
C LEU A 197 -8.88 -3.39 0.76
N SER A 198 -8.76 -2.08 0.52
CA SER A 198 -7.47 -1.39 0.41
C SER A 198 -6.71 -1.37 1.73
N GLY A 199 -5.42 -1.72 1.71
CA GLY A 199 -4.53 -1.68 2.87
C GLY A 199 -3.62 -0.44 2.93
N ASN A 200 -3.57 0.37 1.87
CA ASN A 200 -2.69 1.56 1.82
C ASN A 200 -3.00 2.56 2.92
N GLU A 201 -4.27 2.95 3.09
CA GLU A 201 -4.66 3.91 4.12
C GLU A 201 -4.31 3.41 5.53
N LEU A 202 -4.69 2.17 5.82
CA LEU A 202 -4.41 1.54 7.10
C LEU A 202 -2.90 1.45 7.36
N ALA A 203 -2.09 1.10 6.35
CA ALA A 203 -0.63 1.06 6.48
C ALA A 203 -0.03 2.44 6.78
N ARG A 204 -0.56 3.53 6.19
CA ARG A 204 -0.13 4.90 6.53
C ARG A 204 -0.39 5.22 7.99
N ASN A 205 -1.62 4.98 8.43
CA ASN A 205 -2.02 5.31 9.80
C ASN A 205 -1.16 4.52 10.79
N MET A 206 -0.94 3.23 10.52
CA MET A 206 -0.03 2.40 11.29
C MET A 206 1.41 2.96 11.32
N LEU A 207 1.96 3.40 10.19
CA LEU A 207 3.32 3.99 10.15
C LEU A 207 3.40 5.35 10.85
N GLN A 208 2.33 6.15 10.81
CA GLN A 208 2.24 7.40 11.59
C GLN A 208 2.27 7.10 13.09
N ASP A 209 1.51 6.11 13.55
CA ASP A 209 1.51 5.67 14.95
C ASP A 209 2.89 5.14 15.35
N VAL A 210 3.52 4.34 14.49
CA VAL A 210 4.90 3.83 14.66
C VAL A 210 5.87 4.99 14.85
N ARG A 211 5.84 5.99 13.95
CA ARG A 211 6.72 7.15 14.01
C ARG A 211 6.51 7.95 15.28
N GLN A 212 5.26 8.21 15.66
CA GLN A 212 4.93 8.93 16.89
C GLN A 212 5.45 8.18 18.12
N SER A 213 5.21 6.86 18.20
CA SER A 213 5.69 6.03 19.30
C SER A 213 7.22 5.93 19.34
N ALA A 214 7.90 5.87 18.20
CA ALA A 214 9.36 5.85 18.11
C ALA A 214 9.99 7.19 18.55
N LEU A 215 9.37 8.33 18.23
CA LEU A 215 9.81 9.65 18.71
C LEU A 215 9.63 9.79 20.23
N GLN A 216 8.51 9.28 20.76
CA GLN A 216 8.28 9.22 22.21
C GLN A 216 9.32 8.32 22.90
N PHE A 217 9.61 7.16 22.33
CA PHE A 217 10.64 6.26 22.82
C PHE A 217 12.00 6.95 22.90
N GLU A 218 12.43 7.60 21.81
CA GLU A 218 13.70 8.33 21.76
C GLU A 218 13.78 9.43 22.83
N THR A 219 12.69 10.16 23.04
CA THR A 219 12.60 11.21 24.06
C THR A 219 12.73 10.62 25.48
N ASN A 220 12.09 9.48 25.73
CA ASN A 220 12.05 8.86 27.06
C ASN A 220 13.35 8.13 27.44
N PHE A 221 14.10 7.63 26.45
CA PHE A 221 15.28 6.78 26.68
C PHE A 221 16.58 7.43 26.18
N GLY A 222 16.76 8.71 26.48
CA GLY A 222 18.05 9.38 26.36
C GLY A 222 18.56 9.55 24.92
N GLY A 223 17.65 9.70 23.95
CA GLY A 223 18.01 9.84 22.53
C GLY A 223 18.27 8.51 21.81
N ARG A 224 18.05 7.37 22.46
CA ARG A 224 18.15 6.05 21.81
C ARG A 224 16.91 5.80 20.95
N LYS A 225 17.10 5.53 19.66
CA LYS A 225 16.00 5.09 18.77
C LYS A 225 15.69 3.59 18.95
N PRO A 226 14.44 3.15 18.70
CA PRO A 226 14.17 1.74 18.45
C PRO A 226 15.05 1.23 17.30
N SER A 227 15.45 -0.04 17.35
CA SER A 227 16.45 -0.60 16.42
C SER A 227 16.07 -1.97 15.85
N LEU A 228 16.30 -2.15 14.55
CA LEU A 228 16.04 -3.37 13.80
C LEU A 228 17.30 -3.84 13.08
N ALA A 229 17.66 -5.11 13.26
CA ALA A 229 18.64 -5.80 12.41
C ALA A 229 17.92 -6.72 11.42
N VAL A 230 18.25 -6.60 10.13
CA VAL A 230 17.72 -7.43 9.05
C VAL A 230 18.86 -8.28 8.50
N ILE A 231 18.74 -9.60 8.55
CA ILE A 231 19.79 -10.52 8.12
C ILE A 231 19.30 -11.30 6.90
N THR A 232 20.09 -11.27 5.82
CA THR A 232 19.89 -12.14 4.65
C THR A 232 21.12 -13.02 4.47
N VAL A 233 20.93 -14.27 4.07
CA VAL A 233 22.03 -15.20 3.78
C VAL A 233 21.93 -15.69 2.35
N GLY A 234 22.95 -15.41 1.54
CA GLY A 234 22.95 -15.68 0.11
C GLY A 234 21.96 -14.82 -0.67
N ASN A 235 21.64 -15.28 -1.88
CA ASN A 235 20.76 -14.57 -2.78
C ASN A 235 19.30 -14.98 -2.55
N LEU A 236 18.46 -14.01 -2.21
CA LEU A 236 17.01 -14.20 -2.14
C LEU A 236 16.41 -13.87 -3.51
N THR A 237 15.94 -14.86 -4.26
CA THR A 237 15.35 -14.65 -5.60
C THR A 237 14.23 -13.61 -5.61
N ARG A 238 13.44 -13.51 -4.53
CA ARG A 238 12.36 -12.50 -4.39
C ARG A 238 12.89 -11.06 -4.38
N TYR A 239 14.16 -10.85 -4.03
CA TYR A 239 14.84 -9.55 -4.00
C TYR A 239 15.55 -9.22 -5.32
N THR A 240 15.70 -10.18 -6.24
CA THR A 240 16.32 -9.95 -7.55
C THR A 240 15.63 -8.81 -8.30
N ASP A 241 14.30 -8.73 -8.20
CA ASP A 241 13.51 -7.67 -8.83
C ASP A 241 13.13 -6.54 -7.85
N GLY A 242 13.74 -6.49 -6.66
CA GLY A 242 13.37 -5.53 -5.60
C GLY A 242 13.45 -4.08 -6.07
N LYS A 243 14.53 -3.70 -6.76
CA LYS A 243 14.70 -2.35 -7.33
C LYS A 243 13.62 -2.00 -8.35
N ARG A 244 13.28 -2.94 -9.25
CA ARG A 244 12.24 -2.74 -10.26
C ARG A 244 10.87 -2.63 -9.60
N ARG A 245 10.59 -3.47 -8.60
CA ARG A 245 9.34 -3.42 -7.83
C ARG A 245 9.17 -2.14 -7.03
N LEU A 246 10.26 -1.60 -6.47
CA LEU A 246 10.27 -0.27 -5.85
C LEU A 246 9.83 0.78 -6.87
N GLN A 247 10.54 0.86 -8.00
CA GLN A 247 10.22 1.81 -9.09
C GLN A 247 8.76 1.71 -9.54
N VAL A 248 8.18 0.50 -9.59
CA VAL A 248 6.82 0.31 -10.10
C VAL A 248 5.73 0.47 -9.05
N TYR A 249 5.91 0.08 -7.77
CA TYR A 249 4.76 -0.02 -6.83
C TYR A 249 4.90 0.68 -5.48
N SER A 250 6.09 1.12 -5.08
CA SER A 250 6.30 1.60 -3.71
C SER A 250 7.39 2.65 -3.66
N ASN A 251 7.22 3.69 -2.85
CA ASN A 251 8.34 4.56 -2.52
C ASN A 251 9.32 3.88 -1.54
N ASP A 252 10.49 4.49 -1.39
CA ASP A 252 11.54 3.98 -0.53
C ASP A 252 11.17 4.02 0.96
N GLU A 253 10.26 4.91 1.38
CA GLU A 253 9.86 5.12 2.78
C GLU A 253 8.79 4.14 3.27
N ASN A 254 8.20 3.32 2.38
CA ASN A 254 7.20 2.32 2.72
C ASN A 254 7.31 1.05 1.85
N SER A 255 8.51 0.47 1.81
CA SER A 255 8.75 -0.75 1.03
C SER A 255 9.47 -1.84 1.80
N TRP A 256 9.04 -3.07 1.54
CA TRP A 256 9.69 -4.28 2.04
C TRP A 256 11.15 -4.42 1.57
N PHE A 257 11.47 -3.80 0.44
CA PHE A 257 12.76 -3.91 -0.23
C PHE A 257 13.77 -2.84 0.19
N HIS A 258 13.35 -1.80 0.93
CA HIS A 258 14.22 -0.73 1.42
C HIS A 258 13.94 -0.44 2.91
N LYS A 259 14.23 -1.40 3.80
CA LYS A 259 13.87 -1.27 5.22
C LYS A 259 14.62 -0.14 5.91
N THR A 260 15.84 0.16 5.47
CA THR A 260 16.61 1.31 5.97
C THR A 260 15.87 2.63 5.80
N ASN A 261 15.30 2.89 4.62
CA ASN A 261 14.59 4.12 4.34
C ASN A 261 13.25 4.19 5.09
N VAL A 262 12.53 3.07 5.19
CA VAL A 262 11.33 2.99 6.04
C VAL A 262 11.67 3.30 7.50
N GLY A 263 12.77 2.74 8.01
CA GLY A 263 13.24 3.02 9.37
C GLY A 263 13.57 4.50 9.56
N GLN A 264 14.34 5.09 8.65
CA GLN A 264 14.71 6.50 8.69
C GLN A 264 13.46 7.42 8.69
N ALA A 265 12.49 7.16 7.82
CA ALA A 265 11.25 7.93 7.72
C ALA A 265 10.39 7.85 8.99
N ASN A 266 10.53 6.75 9.75
CA ASN A 266 9.73 6.46 10.94
C ASN A 266 10.52 6.49 12.26
N ASN A 267 11.70 7.13 12.25
CA ASN A 267 12.56 7.33 13.42
C ASN A 267 13.07 6.03 14.09
N ILE A 268 13.42 5.03 13.28
CA ILE A 268 13.90 3.71 13.72
C ILE A 268 15.26 3.45 13.08
N ALA A 269 16.23 3.03 13.88
CA ALA A 269 17.57 2.67 13.39
C ALA A 269 17.53 1.27 12.76
N VAL A 270 17.93 1.14 11.49
CA VAL A 270 17.91 -0.15 10.79
C VAL A 270 19.32 -0.52 10.33
N LYS A 271 19.70 -1.78 10.57
CA LYS A 271 20.97 -2.36 10.15
C LYS A 271 20.71 -3.57 9.27
N GLU A 272 20.99 -3.46 7.97
CA GLU A 272 20.92 -4.59 7.04
C GLU A 272 22.27 -5.32 6.98
N ILE A 273 22.23 -6.65 7.12
CA ILE A 273 23.39 -7.53 7.14
C ILE A 273 23.23 -8.57 6.04
N HIS A 274 24.03 -8.45 4.99
CA HIS A 274 24.06 -9.39 3.88
C HIS A 274 25.22 -10.36 4.05
N LEU A 275 24.90 -11.61 4.39
CA LEU A 275 25.88 -12.68 4.56
C LEU A 275 26.00 -13.50 3.26
N PRO A 276 27.20 -13.97 2.90
CA PRO A 276 27.39 -14.84 1.74
C PRO A 276 26.57 -16.12 1.81
N GLU A 277 26.26 -16.72 0.65
CA GLU A 277 25.59 -18.03 0.61
C GLU A 277 26.41 -19.11 1.33
N ALA A 278 27.74 -19.02 1.27
CA ALA A 278 28.65 -19.96 1.94
C ALA A 278 28.69 -19.83 3.47
N THR A 279 27.98 -18.87 4.07
CA THR A 279 27.94 -18.71 5.53
C THR A 279 27.50 -19.99 6.22
N THR A 280 28.26 -20.39 7.22
CA THR A 280 28.02 -21.58 8.03
C THR A 280 27.01 -21.29 9.15
N GLU A 281 26.43 -22.34 9.73
CA GLU A 281 25.55 -22.19 10.89
C GLU A 281 26.24 -21.48 12.06
N ASN A 282 27.52 -21.78 12.33
CA ASN A 282 28.24 -21.20 13.46
C ASN A 282 28.51 -19.71 13.27
N GLU A 283 28.82 -19.28 12.03
CA GLU A 283 28.97 -17.87 11.70
C GLU A 283 27.63 -17.13 11.88
N LEU A 284 26.53 -17.69 11.35
CA LEU A 284 25.20 -17.09 11.51
C LEU A 284 24.77 -17.00 12.99
N LEU A 285 25.00 -18.04 13.78
CA LEU A 285 24.77 -18.01 15.23
C LEU A 285 25.60 -16.93 15.93
N SER A 286 26.86 -16.76 15.52
CA SER A 286 27.73 -15.72 16.06
C SER A 286 27.20 -14.31 15.74
N HIS A 287 26.67 -14.10 14.53
CA HIS A 287 25.99 -12.86 14.16
C HIS A 287 24.75 -12.62 15.03
N LEU A 288 23.87 -13.62 15.16
CA LEU A 288 22.67 -13.52 16.00
C LEU A 288 23.01 -13.23 17.47
N TYR A 289 24.06 -13.86 18.01
CA TYR A 289 24.52 -13.60 19.37
C TYR A 289 25.04 -12.15 19.54
N ASN A 290 25.88 -11.68 18.61
CA ASN A 290 26.43 -10.32 18.68
C ASN A 290 25.32 -9.27 18.59
N LEU A 291 24.31 -9.46 17.74
CA LEU A 291 23.18 -8.55 17.63
C LEU A 291 22.41 -8.40 18.93
N GLN A 292 22.16 -9.51 19.63
CA GLN A 292 21.37 -9.53 20.86
C GLN A 292 22.13 -8.98 22.07
N HIS A 293 23.45 -9.23 22.16
CA HIS A 293 24.22 -8.97 23.38
C HIS A 293 25.26 -7.85 23.25
N LYS A 294 25.79 -7.59 22.05
CA LYS A 294 26.80 -6.53 21.84
C LYS A 294 26.16 -5.29 21.25
N ASP A 295 25.48 -5.46 20.13
CA ASP A 295 24.79 -4.35 19.45
C ASP A 295 23.48 -3.99 20.19
N ASN A 296 22.97 -4.92 21.01
CA ASN A 296 21.79 -4.77 21.86
C ASN A 296 20.53 -4.30 21.10
N VAL A 297 20.35 -4.81 19.87
CA VAL A 297 19.22 -4.41 19.02
C VAL A 297 17.87 -4.84 19.60
N ASP A 298 16.82 -4.09 19.31
CA ASP A 298 15.46 -4.36 19.80
C ASP A 298 14.73 -5.41 18.98
N GLY A 299 14.99 -5.48 17.68
CA GLY A 299 14.36 -6.43 16.77
C GLY A 299 15.36 -7.09 15.83
N ILE A 300 15.14 -8.37 15.55
CA ILE A 300 15.88 -9.16 14.57
C ILE A 300 14.90 -9.77 13.58
N GLN A 301 15.10 -9.48 12.30
CA GLN A 301 14.44 -10.17 11.20
C GLN A 301 15.45 -11.03 10.44
N LEU A 302 15.32 -12.35 10.54
CA LEU A 302 16.07 -13.30 9.73
C LEU A 302 15.27 -13.66 8.48
N MET A 303 15.75 -13.25 7.31
CA MET A 303 15.02 -13.38 6.05
C MET A 303 15.00 -14.82 5.53
N TRP A 304 13.82 -15.30 5.17
CA TRP A 304 13.58 -16.60 4.55
C TRP A 304 13.60 -16.53 3.00
N PRO A 305 14.02 -17.60 2.28
CA PRO A 305 14.62 -18.85 2.77
C PRO A 305 16.09 -18.71 3.15
N LEU A 306 16.54 -19.57 4.06
CA LEU A 306 17.96 -19.78 4.31
C LEU A 306 18.55 -20.81 3.31
N PRO A 307 19.85 -20.74 3.02
CA PRO A 307 20.53 -21.76 2.22
C PRO A 307 20.32 -23.19 2.74
N PRO A 308 20.29 -24.22 1.87
CA PRO A 308 19.93 -25.59 2.25
C PRO A 308 20.82 -26.23 3.33
N HIS A 309 22.07 -25.80 3.47
CA HIS A 309 23.00 -26.31 4.49
C HIS A 309 22.82 -25.69 5.87
N ILE A 310 21.96 -24.68 6.02
CA ILE A 310 21.65 -24.05 7.31
C ILE A 310 20.32 -24.60 7.81
N ASN A 311 20.29 -25.17 9.02
CA ASN A 311 19.05 -25.59 9.67
C ASN A 311 18.24 -24.36 10.13
N PRO A 312 17.09 -24.05 9.50
CA PRO A 312 16.36 -22.85 9.85
C PRO A 312 15.74 -22.92 11.25
N SER A 313 15.29 -24.10 11.69
CA SER A 313 14.74 -24.24 13.03
C SER A 313 15.77 -23.89 14.11
N LYS A 314 17.04 -24.23 13.89
CA LYS A 314 18.12 -23.89 14.82
C LYS A 314 18.37 -22.38 14.85
N MET A 315 18.32 -21.70 13.70
CA MET A 315 18.58 -20.27 13.60
C MET A 315 17.45 -19.43 14.19
N TYR A 316 16.18 -19.73 13.86
CA TYR A 316 15.06 -18.97 14.43
C TYR A 316 14.97 -19.14 15.95
N LYS A 317 15.19 -20.35 16.50
CA LYS A 317 15.23 -20.59 17.95
C LYS A 317 16.37 -19.87 18.68
N ALA A 318 17.40 -19.42 17.95
CA ALA A 318 18.50 -18.65 18.54
C ALA A 318 18.17 -17.16 18.67
N ILE A 319 17.07 -16.70 18.07
CA ILE A 319 16.53 -15.35 18.25
C ILE A 319 15.66 -15.36 19.51
N SER A 320 15.94 -14.49 20.46
CA SER A 320 15.12 -14.33 21.66
C SER A 320 13.71 -13.83 21.32
N ILE A 321 12.71 -14.31 22.06
CA ILE A 321 11.29 -14.03 21.81
C ILE A 321 10.99 -12.52 21.87
N ASP A 322 11.65 -11.79 22.77
CA ASP A 322 11.53 -10.33 22.93
C ASP A 322 12.14 -9.54 21.77
N ARG A 323 12.87 -10.20 20.86
CA ARG A 323 13.49 -9.60 19.66
C ARG A 323 13.00 -10.22 18.35
N ASP A 324 12.12 -11.21 18.40
CA ASP A 324 11.56 -11.88 17.22
C ASP A 324 10.42 -11.06 16.60
N VAL A 325 10.81 -9.98 15.91
CA VAL A 325 9.85 -9.05 15.29
C VAL A 325 9.18 -9.60 14.03
N ASP A 326 9.63 -10.75 13.52
CA ASP A 326 8.97 -11.47 12.41
C ASP A 326 7.97 -12.52 12.92
N GLY A 327 7.95 -12.78 14.24
CA GLY A 327 6.94 -13.59 14.94
C GLY A 327 7.06 -15.11 14.72
N ALA A 328 8.26 -15.62 14.50
CA ALA A 328 8.52 -17.05 14.34
C ALA A 328 8.17 -17.90 15.58
N HIS A 329 8.28 -17.34 16.79
CA HIS A 329 7.95 -18.01 18.05
C HIS A 329 6.47 -17.91 18.42
N TYR A 330 5.74 -16.97 17.80
CA TYR A 330 4.41 -16.55 18.24
C TYR A 330 3.41 -17.69 18.43
N ILE A 331 3.31 -18.60 17.46
CA ILE A 331 2.34 -19.72 17.53
C ILE A 331 2.71 -20.68 18.65
N GLY A 332 4.00 -20.94 18.87
CA GLY A 332 4.43 -21.80 19.97
C GLY A 332 4.07 -21.22 21.33
N GLU A 333 4.34 -19.93 21.52
CA GLU A 333 4.04 -19.21 22.77
C GLU A 333 2.53 -19.05 23.01
N LEU A 334 1.75 -18.86 21.94
CA LEU A 334 0.30 -18.78 22.01
C LEU A 334 -0.34 -20.09 22.52
N GLU A 335 0.09 -21.24 21.98
CA GLU A 335 -0.45 -22.56 22.34
C GLU A 335 -0.02 -23.02 23.74
N LEU A 336 1.15 -22.59 24.21
CA LEU A 336 1.65 -22.91 25.55
C LEU A 336 0.98 -22.06 26.65
N GLY A 337 0.14 -21.08 26.28
CA GLY A 337 -0.58 -20.23 27.22
C GLY A 337 0.35 -19.26 27.93
N SER A 338 0.94 -18.33 27.16
CA SER A 338 1.88 -17.32 27.67
C SER A 338 1.44 -16.76 29.03
N SER A 339 2.32 -16.96 30.02
CA SER A 339 2.12 -16.56 31.41
C SER A 339 1.82 -15.07 31.52
N SER A 340 1.14 -14.64 32.58
CA SER A 340 0.96 -13.22 32.95
C SER A 340 2.27 -12.44 33.14
N SER A 341 3.41 -13.13 33.09
CA SER A 341 4.78 -12.59 33.16
C SER A 341 5.53 -12.58 31.83
N SER A 342 4.92 -13.02 30.72
CA SER A 342 5.56 -12.98 29.41
C SER A 342 5.44 -11.58 28.80
N PRO A 343 6.49 -11.05 28.15
CA PRO A 343 6.38 -9.84 27.34
C PRO A 343 5.24 -9.99 26.34
N GLU A 344 4.52 -8.91 26.07
CA GLU A 344 3.41 -8.93 25.12
C GLU A 344 3.91 -9.48 23.77
N MET A 345 3.35 -10.62 23.33
CA MET A 345 3.88 -11.39 22.21
C MET A 345 3.92 -10.55 20.91
N LEU A 346 4.97 -10.78 20.11
CA LEU A 346 5.16 -10.15 18.80
C LEU A 346 4.56 -11.05 17.71
N PRO A 347 3.46 -10.62 17.04
CA PRO A 347 2.76 -11.47 16.10
C PRO A 347 3.50 -11.58 14.75
N PRO A 348 3.28 -12.67 14.01
CA PRO A 348 3.87 -12.83 12.69
C PRO A 348 3.33 -11.77 11.75
N VAL A 349 4.25 -11.14 11.02
CA VAL A 349 4.02 -9.87 10.32
C VAL A 349 2.87 -9.93 9.32
N THR A 350 2.94 -10.87 8.36
CA THR A 350 1.94 -10.96 7.28
C THR A 350 0.60 -11.53 7.75
N PRO A 351 0.54 -12.58 8.60
CA PRO A 351 -0.72 -13.00 9.19
C PRO A 351 -1.45 -11.88 9.97
N MET A 352 -0.73 -11.12 10.79
CA MET A 352 -1.32 -10.00 11.53
C MET A 352 -1.80 -8.88 10.60
N ALA A 353 -1.06 -8.60 9.52
CA ALA A 353 -1.50 -7.66 8.49
C ALA A 353 -2.84 -8.06 7.85
N VAL A 354 -3.07 -9.36 7.60
CA VAL A 354 -4.37 -9.86 7.11
C VAL A 354 -5.48 -9.61 8.12
N LEU A 355 -5.26 -9.97 9.39
CA LEU A 355 -6.27 -9.79 10.42
C LEU A 355 -6.61 -8.31 10.65
N LYS A 356 -5.60 -7.43 10.63
CA LYS A 356 -5.82 -5.98 10.74
C LYS A 356 -6.61 -5.40 9.57
N LEU A 357 -6.35 -5.87 8.35
CA LEU A 357 -7.16 -5.46 7.20
C LEU A 357 -8.62 -5.86 7.43
N MET A 358 -8.86 -7.10 7.86
CA MET A 358 -10.23 -7.59 8.12
C MET A 358 -10.91 -6.81 9.25
N ASP A 359 -10.19 -6.56 10.36
CA ASP A 359 -10.68 -5.79 11.50
C ASP A 359 -11.04 -4.36 11.08
N HIS A 360 -10.19 -3.71 10.27
CA HIS A 360 -10.43 -2.36 9.75
C HIS A 360 -11.72 -2.25 8.92
N TYR A 361 -12.04 -3.30 8.17
CA TYR A 361 -13.24 -3.37 7.32
C TYR A 361 -14.45 -4.04 8.00
N GLY A 362 -14.37 -4.34 9.30
CA GLY A 362 -15.45 -4.96 10.08
C GLY A 362 -15.76 -6.40 9.67
N ILE A 363 -14.80 -7.11 9.08
CA ILE A 363 -14.99 -8.49 8.62
C ILE A 363 -14.71 -9.45 9.79
N SER A 364 -15.78 -9.96 10.40
CA SER A 364 -15.66 -11.01 11.42
C SER A 364 -15.38 -12.38 10.79
N VAL A 365 -14.50 -13.16 11.43
CA VAL A 365 -14.18 -14.55 11.07
C VAL A 365 -14.87 -15.57 11.96
N GLU A 366 -15.51 -15.10 13.03
CA GLU A 366 -16.16 -15.95 14.04
C GLU A 366 -17.23 -16.83 13.38
N ASN A 367 -17.14 -18.14 13.59
CA ASN A 367 -18.04 -19.16 13.02
C ASN A 367 -18.09 -19.21 11.47
N LYS A 368 -17.18 -18.52 10.76
CA LYS A 368 -17.09 -18.53 9.29
C LYS A 368 -16.16 -19.62 8.79
N ASN A 369 -16.50 -20.20 7.63
CA ASN A 369 -15.63 -21.11 6.90
C ASN A 369 -14.53 -20.31 6.19
N VAL A 370 -13.27 -20.49 6.63
CA VAL A 370 -12.12 -19.82 6.04
C VAL A 370 -11.20 -20.83 5.36
N CYS A 371 -10.99 -20.69 4.05
CA CYS A 371 -10.02 -21.49 3.30
C CYS A 371 -8.72 -20.72 3.10
N VAL A 372 -7.66 -21.16 3.78
CA VAL A 372 -6.30 -20.64 3.60
C VAL A 372 -5.61 -21.46 2.51
N VAL A 373 -5.36 -20.86 1.35
CA VAL A 373 -4.70 -21.51 0.22
C VAL A 373 -3.21 -21.16 0.26
N GLY A 374 -2.43 -22.04 0.86
CA GLY A 374 -1.01 -21.82 1.17
C GLY A 374 -0.71 -22.28 2.59
N ARG A 375 0.45 -22.93 2.77
CA ARG A 375 0.87 -23.54 4.06
C ARG A 375 2.32 -23.24 4.41
N SER A 376 2.79 -22.06 4.01
CA SER A 376 4.16 -21.65 4.34
C SER A 376 4.29 -21.44 5.84
N ARG A 377 5.50 -21.67 6.36
CA ARG A 377 5.81 -21.55 7.80
C ARG A 377 5.64 -20.13 8.34
N ILE A 378 5.77 -19.13 7.46
CA ILE A 378 5.78 -17.70 7.82
C ILE A 378 4.46 -16.99 7.51
N VAL A 379 3.55 -17.59 6.74
CA VAL A 379 2.26 -16.98 6.37
C VAL A 379 1.11 -17.95 6.60
N GLY A 380 0.95 -18.96 5.73
CA GLY A 380 -0.28 -19.76 5.69
C GLY A 380 -0.53 -20.56 6.97
N SER A 381 0.50 -21.22 7.50
CA SER A 381 0.38 -21.98 8.75
C SER A 381 0.06 -21.08 9.96
N PRO A 382 0.83 -20.03 10.29
CA PRO A 382 0.50 -19.17 11.43
C PRO A 382 -0.84 -18.45 11.28
N LEU A 383 -1.21 -18.04 10.06
CA LEU A 383 -2.50 -17.42 9.81
C LEU A 383 -3.67 -18.36 10.10
N ALA A 384 -3.57 -19.63 9.67
CA ALA A 384 -4.59 -20.63 9.97
C ALA A 384 -4.80 -20.82 11.49
N HIS A 385 -3.71 -20.82 12.28
CA HIS A 385 -3.81 -20.86 13.74
C HIS A 385 -4.48 -19.60 14.30
N MET A 386 -4.04 -18.41 13.90
CA MET A 386 -4.60 -17.16 14.43
C MET A 386 -6.09 -16.98 14.08
N LEU A 387 -6.54 -17.49 12.93
CA LEU A 387 -7.96 -17.50 12.57
C LEU A 387 -8.75 -18.47 13.45
N ARG A 388 -8.20 -19.64 13.76
CA ARG A 388 -8.82 -20.61 14.68
C ARG A 388 -8.98 -20.02 16.08
N GLU A 389 -8.01 -19.25 16.57
CA GLU A 389 -8.10 -18.53 17.85
C GLU A 389 -9.16 -17.41 17.85
N ARG A 390 -9.69 -17.05 16.67
CA ARG A 390 -10.82 -16.13 16.49
C ARG A 390 -12.11 -16.88 16.09
N ASP A 391 -12.21 -18.15 16.50
CA ASP A 391 -13.36 -19.03 16.31
C ASP A 391 -13.76 -19.30 14.84
N ALA A 392 -12.81 -19.17 13.91
CA ALA A 392 -13.04 -19.52 12.51
C ALA A 392 -12.96 -21.04 12.27
N ILE A 393 -13.77 -21.53 11.33
CA ILE A 393 -13.69 -22.92 10.81
C ILE A 393 -12.67 -22.92 9.67
N VAL A 394 -11.43 -23.30 9.98
CA VAL A 394 -10.30 -23.14 9.05
C VAL A 394 -10.01 -24.43 8.26
N THR A 395 -9.98 -24.32 6.93
CA THR A 395 -9.41 -25.33 6.04
C THR A 395 -8.11 -24.83 5.42
N VAL A 396 -7.04 -25.64 5.47
CA VAL A 396 -5.75 -25.30 4.83
C VAL A 396 -5.55 -26.11 3.56
N ALA A 397 -5.50 -25.43 2.41
CA ALA A 397 -5.18 -26.00 1.12
C ALA A 397 -3.76 -25.59 0.66
N HIS A 398 -3.28 -26.18 -0.44
CA HIS A 398 -1.95 -25.89 -0.98
C HIS A 398 -1.86 -26.23 -2.47
N SER A 399 -0.79 -25.79 -3.13
CA SER A 399 -0.58 -25.97 -4.58
C SER A 399 -0.62 -27.41 -5.10
N LYS A 400 -0.41 -28.43 -4.24
CA LYS A 400 -0.55 -29.85 -4.61
C LYS A 400 -1.98 -30.42 -4.50
N VAL A 401 -2.96 -29.63 -4.07
CA VAL A 401 -4.36 -30.08 -4.01
C VAL A 401 -4.91 -30.15 -5.44
N PRO A 402 -5.59 -31.24 -5.86
CA PRO A 402 -6.25 -31.31 -7.16
C PRO A 402 -7.23 -30.14 -7.39
N ALA A 403 -7.31 -29.64 -8.62
CA ALA A 403 -8.06 -28.42 -8.93
C ALA A 403 -9.57 -28.52 -8.60
N ASP A 404 -10.19 -29.66 -8.89
CA ASP A 404 -11.59 -29.97 -8.57
C ASP A 404 -11.86 -29.94 -7.06
N LYS A 405 -10.92 -30.47 -6.27
CA LYS A 405 -10.99 -30.42 -4.81
C LYS A 405 -10.80 -28.99 -4.30
N LEU A 406 -9.83 -28.25 -4.85
CA LEU A 406 -9.56 -26.87 -4.46
C LEU A 406 -10.76 -25.95 -4.77
N GLU A 407 -11.36 -26.12 -5.94
CA GLU A 407 -12.61 -25.45 -6.35
C GLU A 407 -13.72 -25.70 -5.34
N SER A 408 -13.94 -26.96 -4.93
CA SER A 408 -14.96 -27.29 -3.93
C SER A 408 -14.71 -26.62 -2.59
N LEU A 409 -13.46 -26.56 -2.12
CA LEU A 409 -13.09 -25.86 -0.88
C LEU A 409 -13.34 -24.35 -0.98
N VAL A 410 -12.92 -23.73 -2.08
CA VAL A 410 -13.12 -22.29 -2.34
C VAL A 410 -14.61 -21.95 -2.44
N LYS A 411 -15.42 -22.78 -3.08
CA LYS A 411 -16.88 -22.57 -3.20
C LYS A 411 -17.61 -22.67 -1.87
N ASN A 412 -17.14 -23.52 -0.95
CA ASN A 412 -17.78 -23.75 0.35
C ASN A 412 -17.28 -22.83 1.47
N SER A 413 -16.35 -21.92 1.16
CA SER A 413 -15.77 -20.98 2.11
C SER A 413 -16.42 -19.61 2.00
N ASP A 414 -16.64 -18.97 3.15
CA ASP A 414 -17.11 -17.60 3.24
C ASP A 414 -15.94 -16.64 2.96
N ILE A 415 -14.74 -17.01 3.42
CA ILE A 415 -13.50 -16.24 3.25
C ILE A 415 -12.41 -17.14 2.66
N VAL A 416 -11.72 -16.64 1.65
CA VAL A 416 -10.55 -17.29 1.04
C VAL A 416 -9.33 -16.43 1.24
N ILE A 417 -8.25 -17.00 1.77
CA ILE A 417 -6.98 -16.29 1.91
C ILE A 417 -5.95 -16.94 1.01
N ALA A 418 -5.61 -16.26 -0.08
CA ALA A 418 -4.72 -16.75 -1.11
C ALA A 418 -3.27 -16.35 -0.81
N CYS A 419 -2.46 -17.30 -0.34
CA CYS A 419 -1.08 -17.10 0.08
C CYS A 419 -0.13 -18.20 -0.43
N ALA A 420 -0.45 -18.80 -1.58
CA ALA A 420 0.33 -19.88 -2.18
C ALA A 420 1.51 -19.36 -3.00
N GLY A 421 1.42 -18.13 -3.54
CA GLY A 421 2.44 -17.59 -4.44
C GLY A 421 2.49 -18.35 -5.77
N SER A 422 1.33 -18.77 -6.26
CA SER A 422 1.13 -19.54 -7.48
C SER A 422 0.09 -18.82 -8.35
N PRO A 423 0.53 -17.92 -9.24
CA PRO A 423 -0.37 -17.12 -10.07
C PRO A 423 -1.39 -17.95 -10.84
N GLY A 424 -2.65 -17.50 -10.82
CA GLY A 424 -3.76 -18.13 -11.53
C GLY A 424 -4.14 -19.55 -11.06
N SER A 425 -3.68 -19.96 -9.87
CA SER A 425 -4.06 -21.24 -9.26
C SER A 425 -5.50 -21.26 -8.74
N LEU A 426 -6.05 -20.08 -8.42
CA LEU A 426 -7.46 -19.86 -8.16
C LEU A 426 -8.14 -19.32 -9.41
N LYS A 427 -9.37 -19.76 -9.66
CA LYS A 427 -10.18 -19.32 -10.81
C LYS A 427 -11.27 -18.37 -10.37
N THR A 428 -11.42 -17.24 -11.07
CA THR A 428 -12.46 -16.23 -10.80
C THR A 428 -13.87 -16.84 -10.78
N GLU A 429 -14.17 -17.77 -11.68
CA GLU A 429 -15.44 -18.51 -11.74
C GLU A 429 -15.78 -19.32 -10.47
N TRP A 430 -14.81 -19.57 -9.57
CA TRP A 430 -15.05 -20.23 -8.29
C TRP A 430 -15.68 -19.29 -7.24
N PHE A 431 -15.69 -17.99 -7.51
CA PHE A 431 -16.20 -16.94 -6.63
C PHE A 431 -17.59 -16.41 -7.04
N ASP A 432 -18.06 -16.74 -8.25
CA ASP A 432 -19.34 -16.26 -8.80
C ASP A 432 -20.58 -16.96 -8.24
N LYS A 433 -20.40 -18.11 -7.58
CA LYS A 433 -21.50 -18.88 -7.00
C LYS A 433 -21.62 -18.56 -5.52
N LYS A 434 -22.75 -17.96 -5.13
CA LYS A 434 -23.26 -17.99 -3.77
C LYS A 434 -23.11 -19.42 -3.23
N LYS A 435 -22.56 -19.55 -2.03
CA LYS A 435 -22.39 -20.84 -1.36
C LYS A 435 -23.74 -21.54 -1.33
N ALA A 436 -23.79 -22.85 -1.62
CA ALA A 436 -25.06 -23.56 -1.65
C ALA A 436 -25.74 -23.46 -0.27
N GLY A 437 -26.93 -22.84 -0.21
CA GLY A 437 -27.67 -22.58 1.02
C GLY A 437 -27.36 -21.25 1.72
N SER A 438 -26.59 -20.35 1.09
CA SER A 438 -26.34 -19.00 1.61
C SER A 438 -27.54 -18.08 1.37
N SER A 439 -27.77 -17.12 2.28
CA SER A 439 -28.80 -16.10 2.10
C SER A 439 -28.40 -15.13 0.99
N ASP A 440 -29.33 -14.25 0.58
CA ASP A 440 -29.00 -13.23 -0.42
C ASP A 440 -27.97 -12.19 0.07
N ASP A 441 -27.75 -12.12 1.38
CA ASP A 441 -26.85 -11.19 2.07
C ASP A 441 -25.47 -11.81 2.43
N ASP A 442 -25.23 -13.07 2.10
CA ASP A 442 -23.96 -13.74 2.42
C ASP A 442 -22.85 -13.31 1.45
N GLU A 443 -22.02 -12.38 1.94
CA GLU A 443 -20.84 -11.83 1.28
C GLU A 443 -19.68 -12.84 1.22
N LYS A 444 -19.06 -12.97 0.04
CA LYS A 444 -17.84 -13.78 -0.17
C LYS A 444 -16.62 -12.88 -0.19
N ILE A 445 -15.54 -13.31 0.47
CA ILE A 445 -14.34 -12.47 0.65
C ILE A 445 -13.10 -13.20 0.17
N ILE A 446 -12.23 -12.52 -0.58
CA ILE A 446 -10.90 -13.00 -0.94
C ILE A 446 -9.79 -12.03 -0.48
N ILE A 447 -8.87 -12.53 0.35
CA ILE A 447 -7.67 -11.78 0.74
C ILE A 447 -6.47 -12.30 -0.06
N HIS A 448 -5.90 -11.44 -0.88
CA HIS A 448 -4.74 -11.71 -1.70
C HIS A 448 -3.45 -11.38 -0.94
N VAL A 449 -2.70 -12.41 -0.59
CA VAL A 449 -1.39 -12.33 0.09
C VAL A 449 -0.25 -12.72 -0.86
N GLY A 450 -0.51 -13.73 -1.70
CA GLY A 450 0.42 -14.20 -2.74
C GLY A 450 0.67 -13.10 -3.77
N THR A 451 1.94 -12.72 -3.94
CA THR A 451 2.38 -11.71 -4.91
C THR A 451 3.58 -12.21 -5.68
N THR A 452 3.40 -12.40 -6.99
CA THR A 452 4.46 -12.83 -7.91
C THR A 452 4.72 -11.72 -8.91
N PHE A 453 5.98 -11.35 -9.10
CA PHE A 453 6.34 -10.29 -10.04
C PHE A 453 6.50 -10.86 -11.45
N ASP A 454 5.75 -10.30 -12.40
CA ASP A 454 5.89 -10.57 -13.82
C ASP A 454 6.82 -9.52 -14.44
N LYS A 455 8.02 -9.95 -14.86
CA LYS A 455 9.08 -9.08 -15.39
C LYS A 455 8.78 -8.56 -16.79
N GLU A 456 7.93 -9.26 -17.55
CA GLU A 456 7.60 -8.86 -18.92
C GLU A 456 6.54 -7.76 -18.89
N LYS A 457 5.56 -7.91 -18.01
CA LYS A 457 4.44 -6.96 -17.87
C LYS A 457 4.69 -5.84 -16.87
N ASP A 458 5.75 -5.91 -16.07
CA ASP A 458 5.94 -4.99 -14.94
C ASP A 458 4.70 -4.96 -14.04
N THR A 459 4.11 -6.12 -13.75
CA THR A 459 2.93 -6.24 -12.89
C THR A 459 3.11 -7.24 -11.74
N LEU A 460 2.32 -7.07 -10.67
CA LEU A 460 2.21 -8.05 -9.59
C LEU A 460 0.99 -8.92 -9.83
N LEU A 461 1.25 -10.20 -10.12
CA LEU A 461 0.23 -11.21 -10.26
C LEU A 461 -0.20 -11.73 -8.89
N THR A 462 -1.50 -11.97 -8.77
CA THR A 462 -2.10 -12.63 -7.62
C THR A 462 -2.25 -14.12 -7.88
N ASP A 463 -2.57 -14.90 -6.86
CA ASP A 463 -2.89 -16.33 -7.01
C ASP A 463 -4.22 -16.57 -7.79
N LEU A 464 -5.03 -15.53 -8.02
CA LEU A 464 -6.24 -15.53 -8.85
C LEU A 464 -5.91 -15.14 -10.31
N ASP A 465 -6.55 -15.79 -11.29
CA ASP A 465 -6.23 -15.60 -12.72
C ASP A 465 -6.84 -14.36 -13.35
N ASP A 466 -8.14 -14.12 -13.17
CA ASP A 466 -8.86 -13.01 -13.78
C ASP A 466 -9.40 -12.06 -12.70
N TYR A 467 -8.46 -11.35 -12.08
CA TYR A 467 -8.72 -10.50 -10.92
C TYR A 467 -9.72 -9.37 -11.22
N ASP A 468 -9.72 -8.83 -12.43
CA ASP A 468 -10.55 -7.68 -12.79
C ASP A 468 -12.01 -8.05 -13.09
N ASN A 469 -12.30 -9.33 -13.34
CA ASN A 469 -13.65 -9.84 -13.61
C ASN A 469 -14.34 -10.49 -12.39
N LEU A 470 -13.86 -10.22 -11.17
CA LEU A 470 -14.54 -10.67 -9.94
C LEU A 470 -15.97 -10.11 -9.87
N SER A 471 -16.94 -11.00 -9.61
CA SER A 471 -18.36 -10.64 -9.41
C SER A 471 -18.53 -9.53 -8.36
N LEU A 472 -19.50 -8.63 -8.58
CA LEU A 472 -19.86 -7.50 -7.69
C LEU A 472 -20.21 -7.90 -6.25
N GLN A 473 -20.48 -9.18 -6.01
CA GLN A 473 -20.83 -9.74 -4.69
C GLN A 473 -19.59 -10.19 -3.87
N VAL A 474 -18.38 -10.06 -4.44
CA VAL A 474 -17.14 -10.51 -3.80
C VAL A 474 -16.34 -9.30 -3.32
N ARG A 475 -16.01 -9.26 -2.02
CA ARG A 475 -15.01 -8.31 -1.50
C ARG A 475 -13.60 -8.86 -1.66
N TYR A 476 -12.64 -8.02 -2.00
CA TYR A 476 -11.28 -8.43 -2.28
C TYR A 476 -10.23 -7.41 -1.84
N SER A 477 -9.07 -7.88 -1.39
CA SER A 477 -7.92 -7.00 -1.13
C SER A 477 -7.05 -6.81 -2.38
N PRO A 478 -6.62 -5.60 -2.74
CA PRO A 478 -5.94 -5.40 -4.01
C PRO A 478 -4.48 -5.83 -4.02
N VAL A 479 -3.98 -6.08 -5.24
CA VAL A 479 -2.56 -6.32 -5.50
C VAL A 479 -2.11 -5.44 -6.66
N PRO A 480 -1.19 -4.47 -6.42
CA PRO A 480 -0.64 -4.05 -5.12
C PRO A 480 -1.66 -3.29 -4.25
N GLY A 481 -1.25 -2.89 -3.05
CA GLY A 481 -2.03 -1.97 -2.21
C GLY A 481 -2.91 -2.62 -1.14
N GLY A 482 -2.99 -3.95 -1.10
CA GLY A 482 -3.62 -4.72 -0.02
C GLY A 482 -2.64 -5.06 1.11
N ILE A 483 -2.21 -6.32 1.18
CA ILE A 483 -1.45 -6.85 2.33
C ILE A 483 0.02 -6.40 2.36
N GLY A 484 0.64 -6.17 1.20
CA GLY A 484 2.08 -5.84 1.12
C GLY A 484 2.50 -4.64 2.00
N PRO A 485 1.88 -3.45 1.83
CA PRO A 485 2.17 -2.29 2.67
C PRO A 485 1.88 -2.51 4.16
N LEU A 486 0.82 -3.26 4.49
CA LEU A 486 0.47 -3.59 5.87
C LEU A 486 1.51 -4.48 6.53
N SER A 487 2.10 -5.42 5.79
CA SER A 487 3.22 -6.22 6.31
C SER A 487 4.42 -5.35 6.67
N VAL A 488 4.73 -4.31 5.87
CA VAL A 488 5.81 -3.37 6.22
C VAL A 488 5.47 -2.62 7.50
N ALA A 489 4.28 -2.02 7.57
CA ALA A 489 3.83 -1.27 8.74
C ALA A 489 3.81 -2.13 10.02
N GLN A 490 3.36 -3.38 9.90
CA GLN A 490 3.32 -4.32 11.03
C GLN A 490 4.72 -4.70 11.53
N LEU A 491 5.70 -4.90 10.65
CA LEU A 491 7.08 -5.18 11.05
C LEU A 491 7.63 -4.04 11.93
N PHE A 492 7.48 -2.79 11.50
CA PHE A 492 7.98 -1.65 12.27
C PHE A 492 7.18 -1.41 13.54
N GLN A 493 5.89 -1.73 13.57
CA GLN A 493 5.12 -1.75 14.82
C GLN A 493 5.67 -2.79 15.81
N ASN A 494 6.01 -3.99 15.34
CA ASN A 494 6.63 -5.02 16.18
C ASN A 494 7.98 -4.54 16.73
N VAL A 495 8.79 -3.82 15.94
CA VAL A 495 10.09 -3.27 16.38
C VAL A 495 9.93 -2.26 17.49
N VAL A 496 9.01 -1.29 17.33
CA VAL A 496 8.77 -0.27 18.35
C VAL A 496 8.21 -0.90 19.63
N LYS A 497 7.28 -1.85 19.49
CA LYS A 497 6.74 -2.62 20.62
C LYS A 497 7.84 -3.40 21.35
N ALA A 498 8.71 -4.08 20.61
CA ALA A 498 9.86 -4.79 21.19
C ALA A 498 10.76 -3.85 21.99
N ALA A 499 11.08 -2.66 21.45
CA ALA A 499 11.90 -1.67 22.14
C ALA A 499 11.26 -1.22 23.47
N TRP A 500 9.97 -0.87 23.45
CA TRP A 500 9.23 -0.50 24.67
C TRP A 500 9.19 -1.63 25.70
N ASN A 501 8.87 -2.85 25.28
CA ASN A 501 8.81 -4.01 26.17
C ASN A 501 10.13 -4.24 26.90
N ARG A 502 11.26 -4.08 26.19
CA ARG A 502 12.59 -4.29 26.76
C ARG A 502 12.98 -3.24 27.81
N GLU A 503 12.64 -1.98 27.59
CA GLU A 503 12.92 -0.93 28.57
C GLU A 503 11.96 -0.98 29.77
N THR A 504 10.68 -1.33 29.55
CA THR A 504 9.66 -1.38 30.62
C THR A 504 9.69 -2.67 31.45
N SER A 505 10.24 -3.76 30.90
CA SER A 505 10.41 -5.04 31.62
C SER A 505 11.75 -5.13 32.37
N SER A 506 12.61 -4.12 32.27
CA SER A 506 13.83 -4.04 33.07
C SER A 506 13.43 -3.76 34.52
N PRO A 507 13.78 -4.63 35.49
CA PRO A 507 13.52 -4.35 36.90
C PRO A 507 14.23 -3.05 37.28
N GLU A 508 13.55 -2.16 38.00
CA GLU A 508 14.17 -1.00 38.66
C GLU A 508 15.50 -1.45 39.30
N SER A 509 16.60 -0.84 38.86
CA SER A 509 17.96 -1.12 39.32
C SER A 509 18.27 -0.50 40.67
#